data_AF-A0A6P0DV06-F1
#
_entry.id   AF-A0A6P0DV06-F1
#
_cell.length_a   1.000
_cell.length_b   1.000
_cell.length_c   1.000
_cell.angle_alpha   90.00
_cell.angle_beta   90.00
_cell.angle_gamma   90.00
#
_symmetry.space_group_name_H-M   'P 1'
#
loop_
_entity.id
_entity.type
_entity.pdbx_description
1 polymer ?
#
loop_
_entity_poly.entity_id
_entity_poly.type
_entity_poly.pdbx_seq_one_letter_code
_entity_poly.pdbx_strand_id
1 'polypeptide(L)'
;AQCIEDASRPFCVCALLASELPALPPEVAAEVRAFFRFASTWLTSVMERGLTDGSLKLSSEPRVEAEAFMASVHGAMLSARAYGTPEVFATILAPTLQRLTPTAAR
;
A
#
# COMPACT_ATOMS: atom_id res chain seq x y z
N ALA A 1 -5.09 -4.96 12.46
CA ALA A 1 -5.04 -5.44 11.07
C ALA A 1 -5.23 -6.94 11.09
N GLN A 2 -6.45 -7.37 11.44
CA GLN A 2 -6.67 -8.72 11.96
C GLN A 2 -6.28 -9.83 10.97
N CYS A 3 -6.53 -9.63 9.67
CA CYS A 3 -6.14 -10.57 8.61
C CYS A 3 -4.62 -10.73 8.37
N ILE A 4 -3.82 -9.76 8.84
CA ILE A 4 -2.36 -9.84 8.86
C ILE A 4 -1.90 -10.49 10.17
N GLU A 5 -2.50 -10.11 11.29
CA GLU A 5 -2.17 -10.56 12.65
C GLU A 5 -2.50 -12.05 12.86
N ASP A 6 -3.60 -12.55 12.32
CA ASP A 6 -4.03 -13.95 12.43
C ASP A 6 -3.55 -14.83 11.26
N ALA A 7 -2.79 -14.23 10.32
CA ALA A 7 -2.30 -14.86 9.09
C ALA A 7 -3.37 -15.58 8.24
N SER A 8 -4.65 -15.25 8.40
CA SER A 8 -5.74 -15.86 7.62
C SER A 8 -5.66 -15.46 6.14
N ARG A 9 -5.30 -14.20 5.86
CA ARG A 9 -5.13 -13.64 4.50
C ARG A 9 -4.04 -12.56 4.50
N PRO A 10 -2.77 -12.91 4.79
CA PRO A 10 -1.75 -11.94 5.17
C PRO A 10 -1.15 -11.18 3.97
N PHE A 11 -1.69 -11.37 2.76
CA PHE A 11 -1.08 -10.85 1.55
C PHE A 11 -2.11 -10.51 0.46
N CYS A 12 -1.89 -9.39 -0.24
CA CYS A 12 -2.69 -8.98 -1.38
C CYS A 12 -2.48 -9.94 -2.57
N VAL A 13 -3.55 -10.60 -3.04
CA VAL A 13 -3.48 -11.55 -4.15
C VAL A 13 -2.94 -10.90 -5.43
N CYS A 14 -3.38 -9.68 -5.74
CA CYS A 14 -2.88 -8.97 -6.93
C CYS A 14 -1.40 -8.62 -6.80
N ALA A 15 -0.92 -8.24 -5.61
CA ALA A 15 0.49 -7.99 -5.38
C ALA A 15 1.33 -9.28 -5.52
N LEU A 16 0.76 -10.44 -5.20
CA LEU A 16 1.46 -11.73 -5.31
C LEU A 16 1.59 -12.11 -6.77
N LEU A 17 0.48 -12.03 -7.51
CA LEU A 17 0.44 -12.32 -8.93
C LEU A 17 1.26 -11.30 -9.74
N ALA A 18 1.39 -10.07 -9.25
CA ALA A 18 2.18 -9.03 -9.92
C ALA A 18 3.65 -9.43 -10.13
N SER A 19 4.26 -10.21 -9.23
CA SER A 19 5.66 -10.67 -9.40
C SER A 19 5.82 -11.65 -10.55
N GLU A 20 4.75 -12.39 -10.89
CA GLU A 20 4.74 -13.43 -11.91
C GLU A 20 3.98 -13.00 -13.18
N LEU A 21 3.75 -11.70 -13.39
CA LEU A 21 2.98 -11.16 -14.52
C LEU A 21 3.28 -11.83 -15.88
N PRO A 22 4.55 -12.10 -16.26
CA PRO A 22 4.87 -12.74 -17.54
C PRO A 22 4.37 -14.19 -17.66
N ALA A 23 4.19 -14.89 -16.54
CA ALA A 23 3.76 -16.29 -16.49
C ALA A 23 2.23 -16.45 -16.38
N LEU A 24 1.49 -15.35 -16.15
CA LEU A 24 0.04 -15.40 -15.99
C LEU A 24 -0.68 -15.48 -17.34
N PRO A 25 -1.87 -16.11 -17.38
CA PRO A 25 -2.79 -15.96 -18.50
C PRO A 25 -3.07 -14.47 -18.79
N PRO A 26 -3.16 -14.05 -20.07
CA PRO A 26 -3.32 -12.64 -20.43
C PRO A 26 -4.50 -11.94 -19.73
N GLU A 27 -5.62 -12.64 -19.57
CA GLU A 27 -6.81 -12.15 -18.88
C GLU A 27 -6.56 -11.88 -17.39
N VAL A 28 -5.83 -12.76 -16.71
CA VAL A 28 -5.46 -12.56 -15.29
C VAL A 28 -4.48 -11.41 -15.15
N ALA A 29 -3.49 -11.34 -16.05
CA ALA A 29 -2.53 -10.23 -16.07
C ALA A 29 -3.21 -8.88 -16.33
N ALA A 30 -4.30 -8.85 -17.11
CA ALA A 30 -5.09 -7.65 -17.32
C ALA A 30 -5.79 -7.19 -16.03
N GLU A 31 -6.41 -8.12 -15.29
CA GLU A 31 -7.07 -7.84 -14.01
C GLU A 31 -6.08 -7.37 -12.93
N VAL A 32 -4.90 -7.99 -12.84
CA VAL A 32 -3.85 -7.56 -11.91
C VAL A 32 -3.45 -6.10 -12.21
N ARG A 33 -3.22 -5.76 -13.49
CA ARG A 33 -2.89 -4.37 -13.87
C ARG A 33 -4.05 -3.41 -13.61
N ALA A 34 -5.29 -3.85 -13.84
CA ALA A 34 -6.48 -3.06 -13.57
C ALA A 34 -6.61 -2.75 -12.08
N PHE A 35 -6.37 -3.74 -11.20
CA PHE A 35 -6.36 -3.55 -9.77
C PHE A 35 -5.30 -2.54 -9.32
N PHE A 36 -4.07 -2.65 -9.80
CA PHE A 36 -3.01 -1.68 -9.45
C PHE A 36 -3.36 -0.25 -9.87
N ARG A 37 -3.91 -0.07 -11.07
CA ARG A 37 -4.40 1.25 -11.52
C ARG A 37 -5.54 1.76 -10.63
N PHE A 38 -6.52 0.92 -10.35
CA PHE A 38 -7.64 1.26 -9.47
C PHE A 38 -7.16 1.68 -8.08
N ALA A 39 -6.28 0.89 -7.46
CA ALA A 39 -5.74 1.17 -6.13
C ALA A 39 -4.93 2.48 -6.10
N SER A 40 -4.07 2.70 -7.10
CA SER A 40 -3.30 3.95 -7.25
C SER A 40 -4.21 5.17 -7.43
N THR A 41 -5.23 5.09 -8.29
CA THR A 41 -6.20 6.17 -8.49
C THR A 41 -6.99 6.46 -7.22
N TRP A 42 -7.45 5.42 -6.53
CA TRP A 42 -8.17 5.58 -5.27
C TRP A 42 -7.29 6.23 -4.19
N LEU A 43 -6.06 5.75 -4.00
CA LEU A 43 -5.11 6.32 -3.05
C LEU A 43 -4.75 7.77 -3.41
N THR A 44 -4.58 8.08 -4.69
CA THR A 44 -4.36 9.46 -5.15
C THR A 44 -5.50 10.37 -4.68
N SER A 45 -6.75 9.93 -4.84
CA SER A 45 -7.91 10.70 -4.36
C SER A 45 -7.92 10.87 -2.83
N VAL A 46 -7.42 9.88 -2.07
CA VAL A 46 -7.30 9.97 -0.61
C VAL A 46 -6.24 11.01 -0.24
N MET A 47 -5.08 10.98 -0.90
CA MET A 47 -3.99 11.94 -0.68
C MET A 47 -4.45 13.37 -1.01
N GLU A 48 -5.18 13.57 -2.11
CA GLU A 48 -5.74 14.87 -2.51
C GLU A 48 -6.72 15.43 -1.48
N ARG A 49 -7.66 14.60 -1.02
CA ARG A 49 -8.62 15.01 0.03
C ARG A 49 -7.90 15.35 1.32
N GLY A 50 -6.97 14.50 1.76
CA GLY A 50 -6.23 14.70 2.99
C GLY A 50 -5.33 15.94 2.97
N LEU A 51 -4.76 16.27 1.81
CA LEU A 51 -4.03 17.53 1.62
C LEU A 51 -4.98 18.74 1.68
N THR A 52 -6.16 18.61 1.08
CA THR A 52 -7.16 19.70 1.01
C THR A 52 -7.79 20.01 2.36
N ASP A 53 -8.11 18.99 3.17
CA ASP A 53 -8.72 19.15 4.49
C ASP A 53 -7.70 19.27 5.64
N GLY A 54 -6.40 19.15 5.33
CA GLY A 54 -5.31 19.28 6.27
C GLY A 54 -5.11 18.05 7.17
N SER A 55 -5.79 16.94 6.93
CA SER A 55 -5.60 15.68 7.66
C SER A 55 -4.33 14.92 7.26
N LEU A 56 -3.74 15.25 6.11
CA LEU A 56 -2.45 14.70 5.64
C LEU A 56 -1.49 15.82 5.27
N LYS A 57 -0.19 15.58 5.51
CA LYS A 57 0.92 16.35 4.95
C LYS A 57 1.61 15.51 3.89
N LEU A 58 1.76 16.07 2.69
CA LEU A 58 2.45 15.41 1.58
C LEU A 58 3.80 16.09 1.34
N SER A 59 4.82 15.27 1.02
CA SER A 59 6.15 15.76 0.63
C SER A 59 6.35 15.81 -0.88
N SER A 60 5.37 15.34 -1.64
CA SER A 60 5.34 15.29 -3.11
C SER A 60 3.89 15.34 -3.59
N GLU A 61 3.69 15.37 -4.91
CA GLU A 61 2.36 15.33 -5.52
C GLU A 61 1.53 14.13 -5.01
N PRO A 62 0.19 14.29 -4.84
CA PRO A 62 -0.68 13.24 -4.31
C PRO A 62 -0.51 11.86 -4.96
N ARG A 63 -0.33 11.83 -6.29
CA ARG A 63 -0.10 10.59 -7.03
C ARG A 63 1.22 9.92 -6.69
N VAL A 64 2.29 10.70 -6.46
CA VAL A 64 3.61 10.17 -6.10
C VAL A 64 3.55 9.56 -4.70
N GLU A 65 2.93 10.25 -3.74
CA GLU A 65 2.74 9.70 -2.38
C GLU A 65 1.83 8.47 -2.38
N ALA A 66 0.80 8.43 -3.23
CA ALA A 66 -0.07 7.27 -3.39
C ALA A 66 0.69 6.02 -3.87
N GLU A 67 1.52 6.15 -4.90
CA GLU A 67 2.37 5.05 -5.40
C GLU A 67 3.38 4.60 -4.34
N ALA A 68 4.04 5.55 -3.66
CA ALA A 68 5.00 5.25 -2.60
C ALA A 68 4.34 4.54 -1.39
N PHE A 69 3.13 4.98 -1.01
CA PHE A 69 2.35 4.34 0.05
C PHE A 69 1.91 2.93 -0.35
N MET A 70 1.38 2.75 -1.57
CA MET A 70 0.99 1.45 -2.09
C MET A 70 2.18 0.47 -2.12
N ALA A 71 3.34 0.92 -2.61
CA ALA A 71 4.56 0.12 -2.61
C ALA A 71 5.01 -0.25 -1.18
N SER A 72 4.92 0.68 -0.23
CA SER A 72 5.23 0.41 1.19
C SER A 72 4.31 -0.64 1.78
N VAL A 73 3.01 -0.58 1.52
CA VAL A 73 2.02 -1.57 2.00
C VAL A 73 2.33 -2.95 1.43
N HIS A 74 2.54 -3.08 0.12
CA HIS A 74 2.84 -4.37 -0.51
C HIS A 74 4.19 -4.93 -0.05
N GLY A 75 5.22 -4.09 0.06
CA GLY A 75 6.53 -4.46 0.57
C GLY A 75 6.46 -4.93 2.03
N ALA A 76 5.70 -4.22 2.88
CA ALA A 76 5.47 -4.60 4.26
C ALA A 76 4.79 -5.98 4.39
N MET A 77 3.77 -6.24 3.57
CA MET A 77 3.13 -7.57 3.52
C MET A 77 4.14 -8.65 3.11
N LEU A 78 5.05 -8.33 2.19
CA LEU A 78 6.01 -9.29 1.63
C LEU A 78 7.08 -9.64 2.65
N SER A 79 7.63 -8.64 3.31
CA SER A 79 8.61 -8.83 4.39
C SER A 79 8.01 -9.60 5.57
N ALA A 80 6.78 -9.26 6.00
CA ALA A 80 6.10 -9.99 7.07
C ALA A 80 5.91 -11.48 6.71
N ARG A 81 5.50 -11.76 5.47
CA ARG A 81 5.38 -13.13 4.96
C ARG A 81 6.73 -13.84 4.87
N ALA A 82 7.76 -13.18 4.36
CA ALA A 82 9.09 -13.76 4.16
C ALA A 82 9.78 -14.13 5.49
N TYR A 83 9.57 -13.32 6.53
CA TYR A 83 10.10 -13.60 7.86
C TYR A 83 9.19 -14.48 8.72
N GLY A 84 7.91 -14.65 8.35
CA GLY A 84 6.92 -15.33 9.18
C GLY A 84 6.56 -14.54 10.45
N THR A 85 6.73 -13.21 10.42
CA THR A 85 6.57 -12.30 11.56
C THR A 85 5.59 -11.19 11.18
N PRO A 86 4.30 -11.28 11.55
CA PRO A 86 3.28 -10.27 11.21
C PRO A 86 3.63 -8.85 11.65
N GLU A 87 4.37 -8.70 12.76
CA GLU A 87 4.76 -7.42 13.35
C GLU A 87 5.61 -6.58 12.40
N VAL A 88 6.36 -7.22 11.50
CA VAL A 88 7.19 -6.55 10.49
C VAL A 88 6.34 -5.65 9.59
N PHE A 89 5.07 -6.01 9.33
CA PHE A 89 4.17 -5.15 8.57
C PHE A 89 4.02 -3.78 9.25
N ALA A 90 3.76 -3.77 10.55
CA ALA A 90 3.61 -2.55 11.33
C ALA A 90 4.94 -1.80 11.45
N THR A 91 6.06 -2.51 11.62
CA THR A 91 7.41 -1.91 11.65
C THR A 91 7.71 -1.09 10.39
N ILE A 92 7.32 -1.60 9.21
CA ILE A 92 7.57 -0.91 7.94
C ILE A 92 6.53 0.20 7.69
N LEU A 93 5.25 -0.04 8.01
CA LEU A 93 4.19 0.89 7.67
C LEU A 93 4.09 2.09 8.62
N ALA A 94 4.43 1.93 9.90
CA ALA A 94 4.31 2.99 10.90
C ALA A 94 5.12 4.26 10.56
N PRO A 95 6.40 4.18 10.14
CA PRO A 95 7.15 5.36 9.68
C PRO A 95 6.49 6.03 8.46
N THR A 96 5.97 5.25 7.51
CA THR A 96 5.28 5.80 6.33
C THR A 96 4.03 6.59 6.73
N LEU A 97 3.21 6.06 7.65
CA LEU A 97 2.06 6.77 8.18
C LEU A 97 2.47 8.03 8.95
N GLN A 98 3.50 7.94 9.79
CA GLN A 98 4.00 9.08 10.56
C GLN A 98 4.46 10.24 9.67
N ARG A 99 5.07 9.97 8.50
CA ARG A 99 5.44 11.02 7.55
C ARG A 99 4.24 11.74 6.94
N LEU A 100 3.12 11.03 6.77
CA LEU A 100 1.89 11.58 6.19
C LEU A 100 1.03 12.30 7.24
N THR A 101 1.23 12.00 8.52
CA THR A 101 0.52 12.69 9.61
C THR A 101 1.01 14.15 9.71
N PRO A 102 0.10 15.14 9.70
CA PRO A 102 0.44 16.52 10.01
C PRO A 102 1.07 16.59 11.40
N THR A 103 2.20 17.27 11.54
CA THR A 103 2.67 17.65 12.88
C THR A 103 1.59 18.55 13.47
N ALA A 104 0.86 18.07 14.48
CA ALA A 104 -0.15 18.88 15.14
C ALA A 104 0.44 20.26 15.47
N ALA A 105 -0.16 21.32 14.92
CA ALA A 105 0.15 22.67 15.36
C ALA A 105 -0.24 22.73 16.84
N ARG A 106 0.78 22.80 17.71
CA ARG A 106 0.58 23.24 19.10
C ARG A 106 0.23 24.71 19.11
#